data_AF-A0A1T1CEP2-F1
#
_entry.id   AF-A0A1T1CEP2-F1
#
_cell.length_a   1.000
_cell.length_b   1.000
_cell.length_c   1.000
_cell.angle_alpha   90.00
_cell.angle_beta   90.00
_cell.angle_gamma   90.00
#
_symmetry.space_group_name_H-M   'P 1'
#
loop_
_entity.id
_entity.type
_entity.pdbx_description
1 polymer ?
#
loop_
_entity_poly.entity_id
_entity_poly.type
_entity_poly.pdbx_seq_one_letter_code
_entity_poly.pdbx_strand_id
1 'polypeptide(L)'
;MAFTVIQNTKINTTPFTFKDTSDIEIPIAPLVSAKIIPASGSIPEILKIRATLYINAEGEIGEPAINVIPNDNLLNVYFEANFDLGTPESSDVWYVEFDYTSDSYDPPLGNVKKVVSYLVDTKPSSGKQLGGGLDEDPKISRGTETVVK
;
A
#
# COMPACT_ATOMS: atom_id res chain seq x y z
N MET A 1 0.46 -15.67 8.96
CA MET A 1 0.66 -14.31 8.40
C MET A 1 2.13 -14.18 8.13
N ALA A 2 2.52 -13.87 6.88
CA ALA A 2 3.91 -13.74 6.45
C ALA A 2 4.45 -12.31 6.59
N PHE A 3 3.74 -11.43 7.30
CA PHE A 3 4.19 -10.09 7.59
C PHE A 3 3.77 -9.62 8.97
N THR A 4 4.52 -8.66 9.51
CA THR A 4 4.24 -7.98 10.78
C THR A 4 4.14 -6.48 10.55
N VAL A 5 3.02 -5.89 10.95
CA VAL A 5 2.86 -4.42 10.91
C VAL A 5 3.66 -3.81 12.06
N ILE A 6 4.58 -2.92 11.71
CA ILE A 6 5.41 -2.18 12.66
C ILE A 6 4.78 -0.83 12.98
N GLN A 7 4.22 -0.18 11.96
CA GLN A 7 3.54 1.11 12.10
C GLN A 7 2.42 1.24 11.07
N ASN A 8 1.28 1.78 11.49
CA ASN A 8 0.19 2.19 10.63
C ASN A 8 -0.47 3.41 11.29
N THR A 9 -0.14 4.61 10.84
CA THR A 9 -0.52 5.82 11.57
C THR A 9 -0.74 7.00 10.64
N LYS A 10 -1.82 7.75 10.90
CA LYS A 10 -2.04 9.06 10.32
C LYS A 10 -0.97 10.03 10.83
N ILE A 11 -0.16 10.58 9.92
CA ILE A 11 0.97 11.46 10.27
C ILE A 11 0.63 12.94 10.20
N ASN A 12 -0.47 13.32 9.56
CA ASN A 12 -0.92 14.70 9.48
C ASN A 12 -2.02 14.99 10.51
N THR A 13 -1.88 16.13 11.21
CA THR A 13 -2.95 16.66 12.08
C THR A 13 -3.84 17.66 11.35
N THR A 14 -3.30 18.31 10.32
CA THR A 14 -4.02 19.20 9.42
C THR A 14 -4.19 18.50 8.07
N PRO A 15 -5.36 18.60 7.42
CA PRO A 15 -5.57 17.98 6.12
C PRO A 15 -4.55 18.48 5.09
N PHE A 16 -3.96 17.56 4.33
CA PHE A 16 -3.00 17.92 3.29
C PHE A 16 -3.76 18.39 2.04
N THR A 17 -3.57 19.65 1.64
CA THR A 17 -4.22 20.21 0.43
C THR A 17 -3.19 20.38 -0.68
N PHE A 18 -3.51 19.84 -1.85
CA PHE A 18 -2.74 20.07 -3.06
C PHE A 18 -2.99 21.49 -3.57
N LYS A 19 -1.91 22.23 -3.84
CA LYS A 19 -2.01 23.60 -4.38
C LYS A 19 -2.45 23.63 -5.84
N ASP A 20 -2.14 22.57 -6.58
CA ASP A 20 -2.53 22.37 -7.97
C ASP A 20 -2.98 20.91 -8.12
N THR A 21 -4.23 20.73 -8.55
CA THR A 21 -4.86 19.42 -8.72
C THR A 21 -5.02 19.05 -10.19
N SER A 22 -4.61 19.92 -11.13
CA SER A 22 -4.85 19.73 -12.57
C SER A 22 -4.13 18.49 -13.14
N ASP A 23 -2.97 18.15 -12.59
CA ASP A 23 -2.16 17.00 -12.98
C ASP A 23 -2.24 15.83 -11.98
N ILE A 24 -3.15 15.88 -11.01
CA ILE A 24 -3.28 14.82 -9.99
C ILE A 24 -4.27 13.78 -10.46
N GLU A 25 -3.78 12.55 -10.62
CA GLU A 25 -4.60 11.41 -10.93
C GLU A 25 -5.05 10.71 -9.63
N ILE A 26 -6.37 10.63 -9.41
CA ILE A 26 -6.99 10.05 -8.22
C ILE A 26 -7.46 8.60 -8.53
N PRO A 27 -7.31 7.64 -7.60
CA PRO A 27 -6.63 7.77 -6.31
C PRO A 27 -5.12 7.90 -6.45
N ILE A 28 -4.50 8.59 -5.50
CA ILE A 28 -3.05 8.78 -5.48
C ILE A 28 -2.40 7.42 -5.20
N ALA A 29 -1.46 7.04 -6.05
CA ALA A 29 -0.72 5.80 -5.92
C ALA A 29 0.06 5.78 -4.58
N PRO A 30 0.10 4.65 -3.86
CA PRO A 30 0.97 4.52 -2.69
C PRO A 30 2.41 4.85 -3.05
N LEU A 31 3.06 5.70 -2.25
CA LEU A 31 4.49 5.95 -2.38
C LEU A 31 5.23 4.89 -1.56
N VAL A 32 5.67 3.83 -2.22
CA VAL A 32 6.30 2.68 -1.56
C VAL A 32 7.81 2.67 -1.72
N SER A 33 8.48 2.20 -0.68
CA SER A 33 9.88 1.80 -0.71
C SER A 33 10.03 0.42 -0.08
N ALA A 34 10.89 -0.40 -0.67
CA ALA A 34 11.14 -1.77 -0.23
C ALA A 34 12.65 -2.03 -0.19
N LYS A 35 13.12 -2.65 0.89
CA LYS A 35 14.54 -2.96 1.10
C LYS A 35 14.71 -4.31 1.78
N ILE A 36 15.61 -5.14 1.26
CA ILE A 36 16.03 -6.36 1.96
C ILE A 36 16.98 -5.98 3.08
N ILE A 37 16.67 -6.44 4.29
CA ILE A 37 17.57 -6.42 5.43
C ILE A 37 18.12 -7.84 5.58
N PRO A 38 19.43 -8.05 5.35
CA PRO A 38 20.02 -9.37 5.39
C PRO A 38 19.93 -9.96 6.80
N ALA A 39 19.90 -11.29 6.87
CA ALA A 39 19.93 -12.00 8.14
C ALA A 39 21.16 -11.60 8.97
N SER A 40 20.98 -11.43 10.28
CA SER A 40 22.05 -11.06 11.21
C SER A 40 21.89 -11.81 12.53
N GLY A 41 22.76 -12.80 12.77
CA GLY A 41 22.67 -13.65 13.95
C GLY A 41 21.39 -14.48 13.96
N SER A 42 20.55 -14.29 14.97
CA SER A 42 19.24 -14.95 15.09
C SER A 42 18.10 -14.22 14.37
N ILE A 43 18.37 -13.06 13.75
CA ILE A 43 17.36 -12.29 13.02
C ILE A 43 17.28 -12.83 11.59
N PRO A 44 16.11 -13.32 11.13
CA PRO A 44 15.95 -13.78 9.77
C PRO A 44 16.09 -12.62 8.77
N GLU A 45 16.33 -12.95 7.51
CA GLU A 45 16.23 -11.98 6.43
C GLU A 45 14.80 -11.44 6.36
N ILE A 46 14.64 -10.13 6.18
CA ILE A 46 13.32 -9.49 6.08
C ILE A 46 13.28 -8.55 4.89
N LEU A 47 12.12 -8.48 4.21
CA LEU A 47 11.81 -7.40 3.28
C LEU A 47 11.04 -6.33 4.04
N LYS A 48 11.72 -5.23 4.34
CA LYS A 48 11.11 -4.07 4.99
C LYS A 48 10.42 -3.20 3.95
N ILE A 49 9.13 -2.95 4.16
CA ILE A 49 8.29 -2.18 3.25
C ILE A 49 7.75 -0.97 4.01
N ARG A 50 7.88 0.20 3.37
CA ARG A 50 7.37 1.48 3.88
C ARG A 50 6.53 2.14 2.83
N ALA A 51 5.37 2.66 3.21
CA ALA A 51 4.46 3.34 2.34
C ALA A 51 4.01 4.68 2.92
N THR A 52 3.84 5.66 2.05
CA THR A 52 3.05 6.87 2.35
C THR A 52 1.80 6.85 1.49
N LEU A 53 0.63 6.93 2.13
CA LEU A 53 -0.67 6.91 1.48
C LEU A 53 -1.32 8.29 1.61
N TYR A 54 -1.87 8.80 0.51
CA TYR A 54 -2.69 10.00 0.50
C TYR A 54 -4.13 9.57 0.24
N ILE A 55 -4.97 9.66 1.27
CA ILE A 55 -6.33 9.12 1.26
C ILE A 55 -7.32 10.27 1.30
N ASN A 56 -8.15 10.38 0.27
CA ASN A 56 -9.25 11.34 0.21
C ASN A 56 -10.42 10.84 1.06
N ALA A 57 -10.34 11.05 2.37
CA ALA A 57 -11.32 10.56 3.32
C ALA A 57 -12.52 11.51 3.42
N GLU A 58 -13.75 10.98 3.25
CA GLU A 58 -14.96 11.68 3.70
C GLU A 58 -15.10 11.52 5.22
N GLY A 59 -14.46 12.43 5.97
CA GLY A 59 -14.48 12.44 7.43
C GLY A 59 -13.34 11.60 8.06
N GLU A 60 -13.53 11.18 9.31
CA GLU A 60 -12.52 10.39 10.02
C GLU A 60 -12.55 8.94 9.56
N ILE A 61 -11.43 8.45 9.04
CA ILE A 61 -11.25 7.05 8.63
C ILE A 61 -10.35 6.31 9.63
N GLY A 62 -10.61 5.02 9.78
CA GLY A 62 -9.74 4.12 10.54
C GLY A 62 -8.44 3.81 9.80
N GLU A 63 -7.60 3.01 10.44
CA GLU A 63 -6.35 2.53 9.85
C GLU A 63 -6.59 1.76 8.55
N PRO A 64 -5.85 2.03 7.47
CA PRO A 64 -5.89 1.25 6.25
C PRO A 64 -5.56 -0.22 6.54
N ALA A 65 -6.37 -1.14 6.04
CA ALA A 65 -6.05 -2.56 6.09
C ALA A 65 -4.93 -2.87 5.08
N ILE A 66 -4.07 -3.84 5.43
CA ILE A 66 -2.92 -4.23 4.61
C ILE A 66 -3.10 -5.69 4.24
N ASN A 67 -3.12 -5.97 2.94
CA ASN A 67 -3.14 -7.32 2.40
C ASN A 67 -1.91 -7.53 1.52
N VAL A 68 -1.24 -8.67 1.67
CA VAL A 68 0.02 -8.97 0.99
C VAL A 68 -0.11 -10.31 0.29
N ILE A 69 0.04 -10.27 -1.04
CA ILE A 69 -0.14 -11.43 -1.91
C ILE A 69 1.17 -11.63 -2.71
N PRO A 70 1.97 -12.65 -2.38
CA PRO A 70 3.11 -13.03 -3.21
C PRO A 70 2.63 -13.57 -4.57
N ASN A 71 3.31 -13.19 -5.64
CA ASN A 71 3.07 -13.68 -7.00
C ASN A 71 4.40 -13.77 -7.77
N ASP A 72 4.91 -14.99 -7.95
CA ASP A 72 6.17 -15.30 -8.63
C ASP A 72 7.40 -14.51 -8.15
N ASN A 73 7.75 -13.39 -8.76
CA ASN A 73 8.87 -12.53 -8.36
C ASN A 73 8.42 -11.15 -7.87
N LEU A 74 7.10 -11.00 -7.69
CA LEU A 74 6.41 -9.80 -7.25
C LEU A 74 5.81 -10.05 -5.87
N LEU A 75 5.79 -9.00 -5.07
CA LEU A 75 4.97 -8.95 -3.87
C LEU A 75 3.91 -7.88 -4.07
N ASN A 76 2.66 -8.30 -4.23
CA ASN A 76 1.54 -7.38 -4.34
C ASN A 76 1.11 -6.94 -2.94
N VAL A 77 0.97 -5.64 -2.75
CA VAL A 77 0.56 -5.02 -1.49
C VAL A 77 -0.67 -4.19 -1.74
N TYR A 78 -1.77 -4.49 -1.05
CA TYR A 78 -3.03 -3.76 -1.15
C TYR A 78 -3.27 -3.02 0.15
N PHE A 79 -3.37 -1.70 0.05
CA PHE A 79 -3.79 -0.81 1.11
C PHE A 79 -5.27 -0.53 0.93
N GLU A 80 -6.09 -1.09 1.80
CA GLU A 80 -7.54 -1.06 1.74
C GLU A 80 -8.07 0.03 2.67
N ALA A 81 -8.75 1.03 2.14
CA ALA A 81 -9.30 2.14 2.92
C ALA A 81 -10.65 2.60 2.35
N ASN A 82 -11.41 3.39 3.10
CA ASN A 82 -12.63 4.03 2.59
C ASN A 82 -12.28 5.44 2.11
N PHE A 83 -12.43 5.73 0.82
CA PHE A 83 -12.09 7.03 0.24
C PHE A 83 -12.95 7.40 -0.95
N ASP A 84 -13.04 8.70 -1.23
CA ASP A 84 -13.78 9.21 -2.38
C ASP A 84 -12.87 9.45 -3.59
N LEU A 85 -13.42 9.23 -4.79
CA LEU A 85 -12.72 9.36 -6.08
C LEU A 85 -12.77 10.77 -6.68
N GLY A 86 -13.51 11.68 -6.06
CA GLY A 86 -13.54 13.10 -6.40
C GLY A 86 -12.18 13.75 -6.18
N THR A 87 -11.98 14.91 -6.81
CA THR A 87 -10.79 15.72 -6.57
C THR A 87 -10.73 16.12 -5.09
N PRO A 88 -9.69 15.72 -4.34
CA PRO A 88 -9.62 16.02 -2.92
C PRO A 88 -9.47 17.52 -2.70
N GLU A 89 -10.35 18.12 -1.89
CA GLU A 89 -10.06 19.41 -1.26
C GLU A 89 -8.94 19.25 -0.20
N SER A 90 -8.83 18.05 0.38
CA SER A 90 -7.73 17.67 1.27
C SER A 90 -7.59 16.16 1.41
N SER A 91 -6.43 15.67 1.87
CA SER A 91 -6.14 14.25 2.08
C SER A 91 -5.55 13.99 3.46
N ASP A 92 -5.90 12.84 4.01
CA ASP A 92 -5.20 12.25 5.14
C ASP A 92 -3.94 11.53 4.65
N VAL A 93 -2.84 11.74 5.36
CA VAL A 93 -1.55 11.18 5.04
C VAL A 93 -1.23 10.11 6.07
N TRP A 94 -1.08 8.87 5.59
CA TRP A 94 -0.78 7.71 6.42
C TRP A 94 0.63 7.21 6.15
N TYR A 95 1.37 6.90 7.22
CA TYR A 95 2.62 6.16 7.15
C TYR A 95 2.38 4.72 7.56
N VAL A 96 2.81 3.80 6.70
CA VAL A 96 2.70 2.37 6.93
C VAL A 96 4.10 1.75 6.84
N GLU A 97 4.49 0.97 7.85
CA GLU A 97 5.70 0.17 7.86
C GLU A 97 5.35 -1.26 8.29
N PHE A 98 5.81 -2.23 7.51
CA PHE A 98 5.67 -3.63 7.85
C PHE A 98 6.86 -4.45 7.33
N ASP A 99 7.14 -5.54 8.03
CA ASP A 99 8.20 -6.47 7.69
C ASP A 99 7.58 -7.74 7.12
N TYR A 100 8.01 -8.14 5.92
CA TYR A 100 7.64 -9.40 5.30
C TYR A 100 8.73 -10.45 5.54
N THR A 101 8.34 -11.58 6.11
CA THR A 101 9.18 -12.73 6.48
C THR A 101 8.61 -13.98 5.79
N SER A 102 9.25 -14.47 4.73
CA SER A 102 8.81 -15.68 4.04
C SER A 102 9.47 -16.93 4.64
N ASP A 103 8.89 -17.48 5.70
CA ASP A 103 9.33 -18.80 6.18
C ASP A 103 8.69 -19.95 5.37
N SER A 104 7.66 -19.67 4.55
CA SER A 104 6.78 -20.70 3.98
C SER A 104 6.06 -20.36 2.65
N TYR A 105 6.43 -19.30 1.94
CA TYR A 105 5.73 -18.87 0.71
C TYR A 105 6.65 -18.81 -0.50
N ASP A 106 6.07 -19.08 -1.67
CA ASP A 106 6.66 -18.93 -3.01
C ASP A 106 6.26 -17.55 -3.56
N PRO A 107 7.20 -16.63 -3.84
CA PRO A 107 8.65 -16.80 -3.79
C PRO A 107 9.27 -16.77 -2.39
N PRO A 108 10.40 -17.47 -2.20
CA PRO A 108 11.35 -17.13 -1.16
C PRO A 108 11.75 -15.65 -1.24
N LEU A 109 11.94 -14.97 -0.12
CA LEU A 109 12.35 -13.56 -0.02
C LEU A 109 13.44 -13.13 -1.04
N GLY A 110 14.49 -13.92 -1.22
CA GLY A 110 15.57 -13.64 -2.18
C GLY A 110 15.13 -13.59 -3.67
N ASN A 111 13.96 -14.13 -3.98
CA ASN A 111 13.37 -14.14 -5.32
C ASN A 111 12.38 -12.99 -5.55
N VAL A 112 11.96 -12.25 -4.50
CA VAL A 112 11.16 -11.03 -4.67
C VAL A 112 12.03 -9.95 -5.29
N LYS A 113 11.72 -9.55 -6.53
CA LYS A 113 12.44 -8.50 -7.28
C LYS A 113 11.72 -7.17 -7.23
N LYS A 114 10.40 -7.18 -7.07
CA LYS A 114 9.58 -5.98 -7.05
C LYS A 114 8.48 -6.07 -6.02
N VAL A 115 8.12 -4.92 -5.47
CA VAL A 115 6.88 -4.70 -4.74
C VAL A 115 5.95 -3.90 -5.62
N VAL A 116 4.73 -4.38 -5.82
CA VAL A 116 3.68 -3.67 -6.56
C VAL A 116 2.59 -3.31 -5.56
N SER A 117 2.30 -2.02 -5.41
CA SER A 117 1.42 -1.55 -4.34
C SER A 117 0.22 -0.77 -4.81
N TYR A 118 -0.94 -1.07 -4.26
CA TYR A 118 -2.25 -0.57 -4.67
C TYR A 118 -2.94 0.13 -3.51
N LEU A 119 -3.51 1.31 -3.74
CA LEU A 119 -4.54 1.89 -2.87
C LEU A 119 -5.90 1.43 -3.39
N VAL A 120 -6.70 0.78 -2.55
CA VAL A 120 -7.95 0.12 -2.92
C VAL A 120 -9.05 0.65 -2.01
N ASP A 121 -10.13 1.14 -2.62
CA ASP A 121 -11.30 1.58 -1.86
C ASP A 121 -11.95 0.33 -1.21
N THR A 122 -12.76 0.46 -0.18
CA THR A 122 -13.47 -0.67 0.44
C THR A 122 -14.97 -0.46 0.41
N LYS A 123 -15.42 0.78 0.14
CA LYS A 123 -16.83 1.17 0.10
C LYS A 123 -17.06 2.28 -0.95
N PRO A 124 -16.94 1.97 -2.24
CA PRO A 124 -17.15 2.96 -3.29
C PRO A 124 -18.55 3.56 -3.24
N SER A 125 -18.60 4.88 -3.02
CA SER A 125 -19.81 5.71 -3.03
C SER A 125 -20.59 5.61 -4.36
N SER A 126 -19.89 5.24 -5.44
CA SER A 126 -20.45 5.03 -6.79
C SER A 126 -21.20 3.70 -7.00
N GLY A 127 -21.24 2.81 -5.99
CA GLY A 127 -21.89 1.49 -6.11
C GLY A 127 -21.20 0.51 -7.05
N LYS A 128 -20.07 0.88 -7.66
CA LYS A 128 -19.21 -0.03 -8.42
C LYS A 128 -18.38 -0.85 -7.44
N GLN A 129 -18.75 -2.11 -7.23
CA GLN A 129 -17.85 -3.07 -6.59
C GLN A 129 -16.50 -3.03 -7.29
N LEU A 130 -15.44 -2.95 -6.51
CA LEU A 130 -14.07 -2.92 -6.99
C LEU A 130 -13.74 -4.27 -7.61
N GLY A 131 -13.74 -4.30 -8.95
CA GLY A 131 -13.16 -5.40 -9.69
C GLY A 131 -11.64 -5.35 -9.58
N GLY A 132 -11.05 -6.50 -9.23
CA GLY A 132 -9.63 -6.70 -8.94
C GLY A 132 -9.51 -7.82 -7.92
N GLY A 133 -9.80 -9.05 -8.33
CA GLY A 133 -9.64 -10.23 -7.47
C GLY A 133 -8.16 -10.52 -7.19
N LEU A 134 -7.91 -11.63 -6.49
CA LEU A 134 -6.58 -12.14 -6.08
C LEU A 134 -5.56 -12.33 -7.22
N ASP A 135 -5.88 -12.00 -8.47
CA ASP A 135 -5.06 -12.18 -9.67
C ASP A 135 -5.34 -11.14 -10.79
N GLU A 136 -6.12 -10.07 -10.51
CA GLU A 136 -6.43 -9.02 -11.52
C GLU A 136 -5.98 -7.63 -11.04
N ASP A 137 -5.34 -6.86 -11.92
CA ASP A 137 -5.01 -5.45 -11.67
C ASP A 137 -6.28 -4.69 -11.24
N PRO A 138 -6.27 -3.99 -10.08
CA PRO A 138 -7.48 -3.36 -9.60
C PRO A 138 -7.87 -2.22 -10.55
N LYS A 139 -9.11 -2.25 -11.05
CA LYS A 139 -9.58 -1.38 -12.14
C LYS A 139 -9.63 0.11 -11.79
N ILE A 140 -9.54 0.46 -10.52
CA ILE A 140 -9.43 1.84 -10.04
C ILE A 140 -8.32 2.02 -8.98
N SER A 141 -7.27 1.21 -9.06
CA SER A 141 -6.08 1.42 -8.24
C SER A 141 -4.95 2.02 -9.06
N ARG A 142 -4.06 2.74 -8.38
CA ARG A 142 -2.77 3.12 -8.94
C ARG A 142 -1.66 2.36 -8.23
N GLY A 143 -1.04 1.48 -9.01
CA GLY A 143 0.16 0.76 -8.65
C GLY A 143 1.37 1.68 -8.61
N THR A 144 2.27 1.53 -7.63
CA THR A 144 3.68 1.84 -7.86
C THR A 144 4.48 0.55 -7.87
N GLU A 145 5.42 0.47 -8.80
CA GLU A 145 6.44 -0.59 -8.78
C GLU A 145 7.68 -0.06 -8.09
N THR A 146 8.14 -0.79 -7.09
CA THR A 146 9.42 -0.52 -6.45
C THR A 146 10.35 -1.71 -6.62
N VAL A 147 11.51 -1.44 -7.23
CA VAL A 147 12.61 -2.42 -7.27
C VAL A 147 13.14 -2.59 -5.85
N VAL A 148 13.21 -3.85 -5.42
CA VAL A 148 13.78 -4.20 -4.13
C VAL A 148 15.29 -3.91 -4.15
N LYS A 149 15.75 -3.12 -3.19
CA LYS A 149 17.16 -2.75 -3.02
C LYS A 149 17.82 -3.49 -1.85
#